data_AF-F4PUT3-F1
#
_entry.id   AF-F4PUT3-F1
#
_cell.length_a   1.000
_cell.length_b   1.000
_cell.length_c   1.000
_cell.angle_alpha   90.00
_cell.angle_beta   90.00
_cell.angle_gamma   90.00
#
_symmetry.space_group_name_H-M   'P 1'
#
loop_
_entity.id
_entity.type
_entity.pdbx_description
1 polymer ?
#
loop_
_entity_poly.entity_id
_entity_poly.type
_entity_poly.pdbx_seq_one_letter_code
_entity_poly.pdbx_strand_id
1 'polypeptide(L)'
;MNKFTIISLICIFSLFISIGLAQVGTPSPTPSPTPAPPVPTETCLTCISNFEAAAPNIIETLNGTTKFADCAELCEKVDTQSFTICNTTCYASGNITAYSKIIENADPIHFCLISKLCPVNSRPSAYTTQVNNFPDKPKYGDTILFKNLVYITQTLGVGEYQFNITDKNGTVVVTNTTIIVNCESGTYVPFQMAIPTIGSNLVGNYTYSISSQICAGSCNSVKFYEGSANLGTIIFPFTIAPASSTIDQEPEVVVVRNYNRKY
;
A
#
# COMPACT_ATOMS: atom_id res chain seq x y z
N MET A 1 4.19 -15.35 -9.70
CA MET A 1 3.00 -14.81 -9.02
C MET A 1 2.54 -13.57 -9.77
N ASN A 2 1.30 -13.55 -10.24
CA ASN A 2 0.76 -12.48 -11.09
C ASN A 2 0.67 -11.15 -10.32
N LYS A 3 1.44 -10.14 -10.74
CA LYS A 3 1.34 -8.76 -10.25
C LYS A 3 0.09 -8.12 -10.87
N PHE A 4 -0.91 -7.80 -10.06
CA PHE A 4 -2.10 -7.06 -10.49
C PHE A 4 -1.82 -5.55 -10.45
N THR A 5 -2.29 -4.86 -11.50
CA THR A 5 -2.02 -3.46 -11.86
C THR A 5 -2.65 -2.44 -10.88
N ILE A 6 -1.90 -1.37 -10.63
CA ILE A 6 -2.17 -0.24 -9.73
C ILE A 6 -3.23 0.69 -10.34
N ILE A 7 -4.33 0.95 -9.61
CA ILE A 7 -5.24 2.08 -9.88
C ILE A 7 -4.93 3.15 -8.83
N SER A 8 -4.32 4.26 -9.28
CA SER A 8 -4.07 5.44 -8.45
C SER A 8 -5.40 6.16 -8.18
N LEU A 9 -5.81 6.24 -6.92
CA LEU A 9 -7.03 6.93 -6.50
C LEU A 9 -6.69 8.36 -6.04
N ILE A 10 -7.17 9.35 -6.78
CA ILE A 10 -6.96 10.78 -6.49
C ILE A 10 -8.11 11.27 -5.58
N CYS A 11 -7.79 11.73 -4.36
CA CYS A 11 -8.77 12.32 -3.44
C CYS A 11 -8.94 13.82 -3.75
N ILE A 12 -10.07 14.24 -4.34
CA ILE A 12 -10.40 15.66 -4.52
C ILE A 12 -11.83 15.90 -4.05
N PHE A 13 -12.03 16.65 -2.96
CA PHE A 13 -13.21 17.49 -2.71
C PHE A 13 -13.00 18.33 -1.44
N SER A 14 -12.89 19.66 -1.56
CA SER A 14 -12.76 20.57 -0.42
C SER A 14 -13.77 21.73 -0.55
N LEU A 15 -14.65 21.86 0.44
CA LEU A 15 -15.63 22.95 0.59
C LEU A 15 -15.13 23.86 1.73
N PHE A 16 -14.73 25.10 1.42
CA PHE A 16 -14.26 26.06 2.41
C PHE A 16 -15.39 26.99 2.87
N ILE A 17 -15.61 27.06 4.19
CA ILE A 17 -16.43 28.09 4.86
C ILE A 17 -15.49 28.95 5.72
N SER A 18 -15.45 30.25 5.45
CA SER A 18 -14.63 31.22 6.18
C SER A 18 -15.50 32.06 7.12
N ILE A 19 -15.14 32.13 8.40
CA ILE A 19 -15.67 33.11 9.36
C ILE A 19 -14.47 33.84 9.95
N GLY A 20 -14.46 35.16 9.82
CA GLY A 20 -13.41 36.05 10.34
C GLY A 20 -13.77 36.66 11.70
N LEU A 21 -12.78 36.80 12.57
CA LEU A 21 -12.81 37.67 13.75
C LEU A 21 -11.46 38.36 13.97
N ALA A 22 -11.53 39.52 14.62
CA ALA A 22 -10.57 40.62 14.64
C ALA A 22 -9.29 40.39 15.49
N GLN A 23 -8.22 41.11 15.11
CA GLN A 23 -6.85 41.00 15.63
C GLN A 23 -6.59 41.88 16.87
N VAL A 24 -5.89 41.31 17.85
CA VAL A 24 -5.20 42.00 18.96
C VAL A 24 -3.70 42.00 18.64
N GLY A 25 -3.02 43.15 18.81
CA GLY A 25 -1.64 43.37 18.39
C GLY A 25 -0.60 42.54 19.18
N THR A 26 0.16 41.71 18.46
CA THR A 26 1.22 40.84 18.99
C THR A 26 2.60 41.19 18.40
N PRO A 27 3.70 40.83 19.10
CA PRO A 27 5.07 41.11 18.70
C PRO A 27 5.41 40.67 17.27
N SER A 28 6.30 41.43 16.62
CA SER A 28 6.74 41.21 15.24
C SER A 28 7.25 39.77 15.06
N PRO A 29 6.54 38.93 14.27
CA PRO A 29 6.89 37.54 14.12
C PRO A 29 8.22 37.40 13.37
N THR A 30 9.09 36.52 13.88
CA THR A 30 10.15 35.92 13.08
C THR A 30 9.52 35.43 11.78
N PRO A 31 10.05 35.79 10.59
CA PRO A 31 9.47 35.34 9.33
C PRO A 31 9.39 33.82 9.36
N SER A 32 8.16 33.32 9.41
CA SER A 32 7.89 31.89 9.27
C SER A 32 8.46 31.49 7.91
N PRO A 33 9.27 30.41 7.83
CA PRO A 33 9.83 29.97 6.56
C PRO A 33 8.70 29.82 5.55
N THR A 34 8.81 30.53 4.42
CA THR A 34 7.84 30.44 3.32
C THR A 34 7.67 28.96 2.96
N PRO A 35 6.45 28.41 3.01
CA PRO A 35 6.21 27.01 2.67
C PRO A 35 6.76 26.71 1.28
N ALA A 36 7.55 25.64 1.17
CA ALA A 36 7.96 25.15 -0.15
C ALA A 36 6.72 24.82 -0.99
N PRO A 37 6.75 25.02 -2.32
CA PRO A 37 5.66 24.61 -3.19
C PRO A 37 5.30 23.13 -2.97
N PRO A 38 4.01 22.77 -3.00
CA PRO A 38 3.62 21.37 -2.86
C PRO A 38 4.25 20.55 -4.00
N VAL A 39 4.90 19.45 -3.63
CA VAL A 39 5.48 18.51 -4.60
C VAL A 39 4.34 17.86 -5.39
N PRO A 40 4.39 17.85 -6.74
CA PRO A 40 3.36 17.21 -7.54
C PRO A 40 3.24 15.71 -7.22
N THR A 41 2.01 15.23 -7.08
CA THR A 41 1.69 13.81 -6.85
C THR A 41 2.38 12.87 -7.84
N GLU A 42 2.42 13.27 -9.12
CA GLU A 42 3.01 12.49 -10.21
C GLU A 42 4.52 12.31 -10.05
N THR A 43 5.23 13.32 -9.52
CA THR A 43 6.68 13.24 -9.27
C THR A 43 7.00 12.17 -8.23
N CYS A 44 6.20 12.10 -7.16
CA CYS A 44 6.38 11.12 -6.10
C CYS A 44 6.16 9.68 -6.61
N LEU A 45 5.04 9.45 -7.30
CA LEU A 45 4.72 8.11 -7.84
C LEU A 45 5.74 7.66 -8.88
N THR A 46 6.18 8.56 -9.76
CA THR A 46 7.22 8.28 -10.77
C THR A 46 8.56 7.94 -10.10
N CYS A 47 8.93 8.68 -9.04
CA CYS A 47 10.11 8.39 -8.27
C CYS A 47 10.06 6.96 -7.69
N ILE A 48 8.94 6.61 -7.05
CA ILE A 48 8.76 5.30 -6.43
C ILE A 48 8.87 4.19 -7.49
N SER A 49 8.14 4.31 -8.60
CA SER A 49 8.16 3.29 -9.67
C SER A 49 9.54 3.14 -10.31
N ASN A 50 10.24 4.24 -10.53
CA ASN A 50 11.58 4.20 -11.13
C ASN A 50 12.60 3.58 -10.16
N PHE A 51 12.49 3.88 -8.87
CA PHE A 51 13.35 3.25 -7.86
C PHE A 51 13.07 1.75 -7.71
N GLU A 52 11.80 1.33 -7.68
CA GLU A 52 11.45 -0.09 -7.66
C GLU A 52 12.04 -0.87 -8.85
N ALA A 53 12.08 -0.24 -10.03
CA ALA A 53 12.67 -0.83 -11.22
C ALA A 53 14.21 -0.88 -11.16
N ALA A 54 14.86 0.17 -10.64
CA ALA A 54 16.31 0.29 -10.61
C ALA A 54 16.98 -0.43 -9.42
N ALA A 55 16.28 -0.56 -8.29
CA ALA A 55 16.85 -1.07 -7.04
C ALA A 55 17.51 -2.45 -7.17
N PRO A 56 16.92 -3.46 -7.86
CA PRO A 56 17.57 -4.76 -8.01
C PRO A 56 18.95 -4.69 -8.67
N ASN A 57 19.13 -3.89 -9.73
CA ASN A 57 20.43 -3.72 -10.39
C ASN A 57 21.44 -3.04 -9.46
N ILE A 58 21.01 -1.97 -8.77
CA ILE A 58 21.87 -1.25 -7.84
C ILE A 58 22.35 -2.18 -6.70
N ILE A 59 21.45 -3.00 -6.16
CA ILE A 59 21.75 -3.98 -5.10
C ILE A 59 22.70 -5.07 -5.61
N GLU A 60 22.47 -5.60 -6.81
CA GLU A 60 23.36 -6.58 -7.43
C GLU A 60 24.78 -6.03 -7.62
N THR A 61 24.89 -4.80 -8.12
CA THR A 61 26.15 -4.09 -8.32
C THR A 61 26.90 -3.85 -7.01
N LEU A 62 26.17 -3.50 -5.95
CA LEU A 62 26.73 -3.33 -4.60
C LEU A 62 27.24 -4.63 -3.99
N ASN A 63 26.54 -5.74 -4.23
CA ASN A 63 26.93 -7.05 -3.71
C ASN A 63 28.06 -7.71 -4.52
N GLY A 64 28.18 -7.40 -5.81
CA GLY A 64 29.13 -8.02 -6.72
C GLY A 64 30.55 -7.46 -6.69
N THR A 65 30.78 -6.32 -6.02
CA THR A 65 32.04 -5.56 -6.16
C THR A 65 32.65 -5.15 -4.83
N THR A 66 33.97 -4.96 -4.82
CA THR A 66 34.67 -4.26 -3.73
C THR A 66 34.18 -2.81 -3.63
N LYS A 67 34.11 -2.29 -2.39
CA LYS A 67 33.65 -0.95 -2.01
C LYS A 67 33.92 0.13 -3.08
N PHE A 68 32.87 0.82 -3.51
CA PHE A 68 32.94 2.03 -4.32
C PHE A 68 33.47 3.21 -3.50
N ALA A 69 34.32 4.04 -4.10
CA ALA A 69 34.86 5.23 -3.45
C ALA A 69 33.79 6.32 -3.29
N ASP A 70 32.92 6.47 -4.29
CA ASP A 70 31.85 7.47 -4.31
C ASP A 70 30.63 7.03 -5.13
N CYS A 71 29.65 7.94 -5.22
CA CYS A 71 28.42 7.73 -5.97
C CYS A 71 28.63 7.64 -7.48
N ALA A 72 29.58 8.39 -8.05
CA ALA A 72 29.82 8.37 -9.48
C ALA A 72 30.37 7.01 -9.90
N GLU A 73 31.34 6.48 -9.15
CA GLU A 73 31.92 5.16 -9.41
C GLU A 73 30.87 4.05 -9.31
N LEU A 74 30.00 4.08 -8.30
CA LEU A 74 28.89 3.11 -8.20
C LEU A 74 27.96 3.23 -9.41
N CYS A 75 27.50 4.43 -9.72
CA CYS A 75 26.43 4.61 -10.70
C CYS A 75 26.90 4.37 -12.14
N GLU A 76 28.18 4.53 -12.43
CA GLU A 76 28.77 4.10 -13.71
C GLU A 76 28.77 2.57 -13.90
N LYS A 77 28.60 1.78 -12.83
CA LYS A 77 28.52 0.32 -12.92
C LYS A 77 27.12 -0.24 -13.07
N VAL A 78 26.08 0.56 -12.81
CA VAL A 78 24.70 0.13 -13.04
C VAL A 78 24.31 0.31 -14.51
N ASP A 79 23.21 -0.32 -14.94
CA ASP A 79 22.74 -0.13 -16.31
C ASP A 79 22.29 1.32 -16.58
N THR A 80 22.19 1.68 -17.87
CA THR A 80 21.81 3.03 -18.30
C THR A 80 20.43 3.45 -17.78
N GLN A 81 19.51 2.51 -17.56
CA GLN A 81 18.17 2.80 -17.05
C GLN A 81 18.19 3.16 -15.56
N SER A 82 19.08 2.53 -14.80
CA SER A 82 19.26 2.69 -13.37
C SER A 82 20.21 3.84 -13.01
N PHE A 83 21.06 4.27 -13.97
CA PHE A 83 22.06 5.33 -13.78
C PHE A 83 21.46 6.61 -13.19
N THR A 84 20.42 7.15 -13.80
CA THR A 84 19.82 8.43 -13.36
C THR A 84 19.27 8.35 -11.94
N ILE A 85 18.61 7.22 -11.63
CA ILE A 85 18.09 6.96 -10.28
C ILE A 85 19.25 6.86 -9.32
N CYS A 86 20.18 5.93 -9.54
CA CYS A 86 21.39 5.76 -8.71
C CYS A 86 22.11 7.09 -8.44
N ASN A 87 22.32 7.89 -9.49
CA ASN A 87 23.08 9.13 -9.38
C ASN A 87 22.33 10.15 -8.49
N THR A 88 21.04 10.35 -8.77
CA THR A 88 20.19 11.26 -7.99
C THR A 88 20.09 10.81 -6.54
N THR A 89 19.89 9.50 -6.34
CA THR A 89 19.64 8.91 -5.03
C THR A 89 20.88 8.96 -4.14
N CYS A 90 22.03 8.60 -4.70
CA CYS A 90 23.27 8.50 -3.95
C CYS A 90 23.75 9.89 -3.52
N TYR A 91 23.68 10.89 -4.41
CA TYR A 91 23.99 12.26 -4.03
C TYR A 91 22.98 12.86 -3.05
N ALA A 92 21.69 12.54 -3.16
CA ALA A 92 20.69 12.96 -2.18
C ALA A 92 20.95 12.38 -0.79
N SER A 93 21.48 11.16 -0.69
CA SER A 93 21.89 10.55 0.58
C SER A 93 23.16 11.17 1.20
N GLY A 94 23.86 12.01 0.45
CA GLY A 94 25.06 12.74 0.87
C GLY A 94 26.37 11.96 0.71
N ASN A 95 26.37 10.62 0.80
CA ASN A 95 27.54 9.78 0.49
C ASN A 95 27.16 8.31 0.25
N ILE A 96 28.08 7.56 -0.35
CA ILE A 96 27.92 6.14 -0.69
C ILE A 96 27.63 5.23 0.52
N THR A 97 28.14 5.57 1.71
CA THR A 97 27.93 4.78 2.94
C THR A 97 26.52 4.98 3.52
N ALA A 98 25.97 6.19 3.43
CA ALA A 98 24.56 6.44 3.74
C ALA A 98 23.66 5.75 2.71
N TYR A 99 24.04 5.86 1.43
CA TYR A 99 23.31 5.24 0.33
C TYR A 99 23.20 3.71 0.46
N SER A 100 24.31 3.03 0.79
CA SER A 100 24.32 1.58 0.93
C SER A 100 23.40 1.08 2.06
N LYS A 101 23.22 1.87 3.13
CA LYS A 101 22.27 1.52 4.21
C LYS A 101 20.81 1.69 3.78
N ILE A 102 20.54 2.65 2.90
CA ILE A 102 19.20 2.89 2.37
C ILE A 102 18.82 1.76 1.41
N ILE A 103 19.72 1.40 0.49
CA ILE A 103 19.45 0.38 -0.53
C ILE A 103 19.39 -1.04 0.04
N GLU A 104 20.04 -1.32 1.18
CA GLU A 104 19.97 -2.63 1.87
C GLU A 104 18.53 -3.04 2.22
N ASN A 105 17.64 -2.10 2.57
CA ASN A 105 16.21 -2.39 2.76
C ASN A 105 15.34 -1.95 1.58
N ALA A 106 15.94 -1.35 0.54
CA ALA A 106 15.33 -1.01 -0.75
C ALA A 106 13.94 -0.34 -0.68
N ASP A 107 13.65 0.48 0.33
CA ASP A 107 12.35 1.12 0.48
C ASP A 107 12.18 2.29 -0.50
N PRO A 108 11.31 2.16 -1.52
CA PRO A 108 11.12 3.20 -2.53
C PRO A 108 10.49 4.48 -1.97
N ILE A 109 9.59 4.36 -1.00
CA ILE A 109 8.89 5.50 -0.43
C ILE A 109 9.87 6.31 0.42
N HIS A 110 10.64 5.65 1.28
CA HIS A 110 11.67 6.32 2.07
C HIS A 110 12.69 7.00 1.16
N PHE A 111 13.12 6.31 0.10
CA PHE A 111 14.03 6.87 -0.89
C PHE A 111 13.50 8.20 -1.49
N CYS A 112 12.25 8.22 -1.93
CA CYS A 112 11.66 9.41 -2.55
C CYS A 112 11.40 10.54 -1.54
N LEU A 113 11.17 10.21 -0.26
CA LEU A 113 11.07 11.18 0.82
C LEU A 113 12.40 11.92 1.06
N ILE A 114 13.52 11.20 1.21
CA ILE A 114 14.83 11.82 1.46
C ILE A 114 15.32 12.65 0.26
N SER A 115 14.95 12.24 -0.95
CA SER A 115 15.25 12.96 -2.19
C SER A 115 14.35 14.17 -2.42
N LYS A 116 13.39 14.43 -1.52
CA LYS A 116 12.39 15.50 -1.63
C LYS A 116 11.54 15.42 -2.90
N LEU A 117 11.40 14.21 -3.44
CA LEU A 117 10.56 13.90 -4.61
C LEU A 117 9.16 13.46 -4.18
N CYS A 118 8.95 13.19 -2.89
CA CYS A 118 7.65 12.98 -2.30
C CYS A 118 7.31 14.07 -1.27
N PRO A 119 6.01 14.41 -1.14
CA PRO A 119 5.54 15.32 -0.10
C PRO A 119 5.80 14.73 1.30
N VAL A 120 6.43 15.53 2.15
CA VAL A 120 6.67 15.21 3.56
C VAL A 120 5.59 15.85 4.44
N ASN A 121 5.27 15.21 5.55
CA ASN A 121 4.39 15.74 6.56
C ASN A 121 4.96 15.41 7.94
N SER A 122 5.01 16.39 8.84
CA SER A 122 5.75 16.25 10.10
C SER A 122 5.01 15.42 11.15
N ARG A 123 3.69 15.17 10.99
CA ARG A 123 2.84 14.46 11.97
C ARG A 123 1.63 13.76 11.30
N PRO A 124 1.82 12.81 10.38
CA PRO A 124 0.70 12.04 9.83
C PRO A 124 -0.13 11.38 10.92
N SER A 125 -1.43 11.29 10.71
CA SER A 125 -2.30 10.46 11.54
C SER A 125 -3.50 9.99 10.72
N ALA A 126 -3.81 8.71 10.84
CA ALA A 126 -4.90 8.05 10.15
C ALA A 126 -5.27 6.78 10.92
N TYR A 127 -6.46 6.25 10.75
CA TYR A 127 -6.83 4.95 11.29
C TYR A 127 -7.84 4.24 10.39
N THR A 128 -7.82 2.90 10.41
CA THR A 128 -8.86 2.12 9.72
C THR A 128 -10.16 2.23 10.52
N THR A 129 -11.26 2.59 9.87
CA THR A 129 -12.59 2.73 10.49
C THR A 129 -13.46 1.51 10.29
N GLN A 130 -13.26 0.81 9.16
CA GLN A 130 -14.08 -0.32 8.77
C GLN A 130 -13.26 -1.33 7.98
N VAL A 131 -13.51 -2.62 8.26
CA VAL A 131 -13.02 -3.78 7.52
C VAL A 131 -14.21 -4.71 7.33
N ASN A 132 -14.70 -4.85 6.11
CA ASN A 132 -15.81 -5.72 5.78
C ASN A 132 -15.38 -6.73 4.70
N ASN A 133 -15.98 -7.92 4.71
CA ASN A 133 -15.84 -8.91 3.65
C ASN A 133 -17.20 -9.30 3.09
N PHE A 134 -17.28 -9.48 1.78
CA PHE A 134 -18.50 -9.94 1.11
C PHE A 134 -18.19 -11.20 0.29
N PRO A 135 -18.95 -12.30 0.47
CA PRO A 135 -19.99 -12.48 1.49
C PRO A 135 -19.41 -12.52 2.92
N ASP A 136 -20.25 -12.23 3.94
CA ASP A 136 -19.85 -12.26 5.36
C ASP A 136 -19.38 -13.66 5.81
N LYS A 137 -19.94 -14.70 5.19
CA LYS A 137 -19.63 -16.12 5.43
C LYS A 137 -19.17 -16.77 4.12
N PRO A 138 -17.93 -16.49 3.66
CA PRO A 138 -17.44 -17.02 2.41
C PRO A 138 -17.28 -18.53 2.47
N LYS A 139 -17.56 -19.21 1.35
CA LYS A 139 -17.31 -20.62 1.13
C LYS A 139 -16.10 -20.80 0.23
N TYR A 140 -15.41 -21.92 0.37
CA TYR A 140 -14.39 -22.30 -0.60
C TYR A 140 -15.05 -22.47 -1.98
N GLY A 141 -14.51 -21.80 -2.99
CA GLY A 141 -15.16 -21.58 -4.28
C GLY A 141 -15.56 -20.12 -4.53
N ASP A 142 -15.81 -19.33 -3.49
CA ASP A 142 -16.22 -17.94 -3.63
C ASP A 142 -15.05 -17.01 -4.03
N THR A 143 -15.41 -15.84 -4.54
CA THR A 143 -14.53 -14.67 -4.55
C THR A 143 -14.93 -13.74 -3.42
N ILE A 144 -13.99 -13.48 -2.51
CA ILE A 144 -14.23 -12.63 -1.34
C ILE A 144 -13.86 -11.19 -1.70
N LEU A 145 -14.81 -10.27 -1.58
CA LEU A 145 -14.58 -8.84 -1.73
C LEU A 145 -14.37 -8.20 -0.36
N PHE A 146 -13.14 -7.78 -0.10
CA PHE A 146 -12.80 -6.98 1.07
C PHE A 146 -12.99 -5.50 0.76
N LYS A 147 -13.67 -4.79 1.66
CA LYS A 147 -13.84 -3.33 1.63
C LYS A 147 -13.34 -2.74 2.92
N ASN A 148 -12.38 -1.85 2.82
CA ASN A 148 -11.77 -1.16 3.95
C ASN A 148 -11.95 0.35 3.78
N LEU A 149 -12.10 1.04 4.90
CA LEU A 149 -12.22 2.49 4.90
C LEU A 149 -11.25 3.08 5.93
N VAL A 150 -10.34 3.94 5.48
CA VAL A 150 -9.37 4.63 6.34
C VAL A 150 -9.78 6.08 6.49
N TYR A 151 -9.75 6.61 7.71
CA TYR A 151 -9.97 8.03 7.97
C TYR A 151 -8.64 8.73 8.24
N ILE A 152 -8.39 9.83 7.54
CA ILE A 152 -7.17 10.63 7.65
C ILE A 152 -7.44 11.77 8.64
N THR A 153 -6.89 11.69 9.85
CA THR A 153 -7.08 12.70 10.89
C THR A 153 -6.13 13.88 10.70
N GLN A 154 -4.92 13.63 10.19
CA GLN A 154 -3.95 14.66 9.82
C GLN A 154 -3.39 14.32 8.44
N THR A 155 -3.18 15.36 7.61
CA THR A 155 -2.74 15.22 6.21
C THR A 155 -1.58 14.24 6.10
N LEU A 156 -1.69 13.32 5.14
CA LEU A 156 -0.69 12.32 4.82
C LEU A 156 -0.02 12.66 3.48
N GLY A 157 1.29 12.95 3.52
CA GLY A 157 2.07 13.28 2.34
C GLY A 157 2.22 12.07 1.42
N VAL A 158 2.97 11.07 1.84
CA VAL A 158 3.03 9.77 1.17
C VAL A 158 3.01 8.65 2.21
N GLY A 159 2.35 7.56 1.88
CA GLY A 159 2.23 6.40 2.74
C GLY A 159 1.90 5.14 1.96
N GLU A 160 1.73 4.08 2.73
CA GLU A 160 1.35 2.77 2.22
C GLU A 160 0.15 2.25 3.01
N TYR A 161 -0.84 1.77 2.28
CA TYR A 161 -1.88 0.91 2.81
C TYR A 161 -1.50 -0.54 2.53
N GLN A 162 -1.43 -1.36 3.58
CA GLN A 162 -1.10 -2.77 3.49
C GLN A 162 -2.25 -3.63 4.01
N PHE A 163 -2.66 -4.59 3.18
CA PHE A 163 -3.67 -5.60 3.51
C PHE A 163 -3.01 -6.97 3.50
N ASN A 164 -3.08 -7.68 4.61
CA ASN A 164 -2.56 -9.03 4.75
C ASN A 164 -3.68 -9.99 5.18
N ILE A 165 -3.66 -11.21 4.62
CA ILE A 165 -4.38 -12.35 5.17
C ILE A 165 -3.35 -13.30 5.74
N THR A 166 -3.56 -13.70 6.98
CA THR A 166 -2.67 -14.57 7.74
C THR A 166 -3.40 -15.84 8.16
N ASP A 167 -2.75 -16.98 8.04
CA ASP A 167 -3.29 -18.26 8.52
C ASP A 167 -3.24 -18.37 10.06
N LYS A 168 -3.76 -19.47 10.60
CA LYS A 168 -3.74 -19.76 12.04
C LYS A 168 -2.33 -19.82 12.67
N ASN A 169 -1.29 -20.02 11.86
CA ASN A 169 0.10 -20.12 12.31
C ASN A 169 0.81 -18.76 12.27
N GLY A 170 0.14 -17.68 11.84
CA GLY A 170 0.77 -16.38 11.68
C GLY A 170 1.47 -16.20 10.32
N THR A 171 1.31 -17.12 9.37
CA THR A 171 1.92 -17.03 8.03
C THR A 171 1.06 -16.17 7.11
N VAL A 172 1.66 -15.14 6.50
CA VAL A 172 0.99 -14.30 5.50
C VAL A 172 0.77 -15.11 4.22
N VAL A 173 -0.49 -15.35 3.87
CA VAL A 173 -0.91 -16.13 2.68
C VAL A 173 -1.35 -15.26 1.52
N VAL A 174 -1.78 -14.03 1.81
CA VAL A 174 -2.09 -12.99 0.82
C VAL A 174 -1.56 -11.66 1.34
N THR A 175 -0.93 -10.88 0.47
CA THR A 175 -0.51 -9.51 0.75
C THR A 175 -0.85 -8.62 -0.43
N ASN A 176 -1.28 -7.40 -0.14
CA ASN A 176 -1.48 -6.35 -1.13
C ASN A 176 -1.07 -5.02 -0.50
N THR A 177 -0.35 -4.22 -1.27
CA THR A 177 0.06 -2.89 -0.87
C THR A 177 -0.47 -1.88 -1.88
N THR A 178 -0.85 -0.70 -1.39
CA THR A 178 -1.27 0.42 -2.21
C THR A 178 -0.55 1.66 -1.71
N ILE A 179 0.19 2.31 -2.61
CA ILE A 179 0.81 3.60 -2.32
C ILE A 179 -0.27 4.66 -2.34
N ILE A 180 -0.26 5.54 -1.34
CA ILE A 180 -1.14 6.69 -1.25
C ILE A 180 -0.33 7.97 -1.10
N VAL A 181 -0.85 9.04 -1.68
CA VAL A 181 -0.16 10.31 -1.83
C VAL A 181 -1.15 11.46 -1.68
N ASN A 182 -0.74 12.51 -0.97
CA ASN A 182 -1.48 13.76 -0.76
C ASN A 182 -2.91 13.55 -0.22
N CYS A 183 -3.08 12.75 0.83
CA CYS A 183 -4.38 12.58 1.48
C CYS A 183 -4.64 13.72 2.47
N GLU A 184 -5.72 14.48 2.26
CA GLU A 184 -6.09 15.61 3.12
C GLU A 184 -6.66 15.14 4.48
N SER A 185 -6.44 15.95 5.52
CA SER A 185 -7.10 15.76 6.82
C SER A 185 -8.63 15.85 6.67
N GLY A 186 -9.35 15.03 7.44
CA GLY A 186 -10.81 14.95 7.43
C GLY A 186 -11.41 14.08 6.31
N THR A 187 -10.57 13.39 5.53
CA THR A 187 -11.03 12.56 4.40
C THR A 187 -11.11 11.08 4.73
N TYR A 188 -12.00 10.38 4.01
CA TYR A 188 -12.09 8.93 4.01
C TYR A 188 -11.50 8.36 2.71
N VAL A 189 -10.59 7.41 2.82
CA VAL A 189 -9.95 6.73 1.69
C VAL A 189 -10.43 5.28 1.62
N PRO A 190 -11.21 4.91 0.60
CA PRO A 190 -11.70 3.54 0.43
C PRO A 190 -10.63 2.66 -0.22
N PHE A 191 -10.48 1.43 0.28
CA PHE A 191 -9.68 0.37 -0.34
C PHE A 191 -10.55 -0.86 -0.57
N GLN A 192 -10.35 -1.51 -1.70
CA GLN A 192 -11.10 -2.71 -2.05
C GLN A 192 -10.21 -3.75 -2.72
N MET A 193 -10.50 -5.02 -2.45
CA MET A 193 -9.78 -6.13 -3.05
C MET A 193 -10.69 -7.33 -3.21
N ALA A 194 -10.65 -7.96 -4.39
CA ALA A 194 -11.32 -9.22 -4.66
C ALA A 194 -10.28 -10.35 -4.65
N ILE A 195 -10.50 -11.37 -3.81
CA ILE A 195 -9.63 -12.53 -3.69
C ILE A 195 -10.44 -13.79 -4.02
N PRO A 196 -10.14 -14.49 -5.13
CA PRO A 196 -10.72 -15.81 -5.37
C PRO A 196 -10.14 -16.82 -4.37
N THR A 197 -11.01 -17.60 -3.72
CA THR A 197 -10.55 -18.69 -2.83
C THR A 197 -9.93 -19.83 -3.63
N ILE A 198 -10.42 -20.11 -4.84
CA ILE A 198 -9.78 -21.05 -5.76
C ILE A 198 -8.56 -20.37 -6.40
N GLY A 199 -7.43 -21.06 -6.40
CA GLY A 199 -6.18 -20.57 -6.99
C GLY A 199 -5.42 -19.57 -6.11
N SER A 200 -5.93 -19.26 -4.92
CA SER A 200 -5.15 -18.62 -3.85
C SER A 200 -4.65 -19.66 -2.85
N ASN A 201 -3.89 -19.20 -1.85
CA ASN A 201 -3.41 -20.01 -0.73
C ASN A 201 -4.48 -20.20 0.36
N LEU A 202 -5.73 -19.85 0.07
CA LEU A 202 -6.86 -19.98 0.99
C LEU A 202 -7.47 -21.38 0.84
N VAL A 203 -7.80 -22.03 1.96
CA VAL A 203 -8.41 -23.36 2.01
C VAL A 203 -9.73 -23.31 2.78
N GLY A 204 -10.67 -24.17 2.38
CA GLY A 204 -11.95 -24.30 3.08
C GLY A 204 -11.80 -24.91 4.47
N ASN A 205 -12.74 -24.59 5.36
CA ASN A 205 -12.77 -25.02 6.77
C ASN A 205 -11.62 -24.46 7.63
N TYR A 206 -11.11 -23.28 7.28
CA TYR A 206 -10.04 -22.59 8.01
C TYR A 206 -10.47 -21.19 8.44
N THR A 207 -9.97 -20.79 9.62
CA THR A 207 -10.04 -19.41 10.11
C THR A 207 -8.75 -18.70 9.79
N TYR A 208 -8.88 -17.49 9.28
CA TYR A 208 -7.82 -16.59 8.90
C TYR A 208 -7.95 -15.27 9.68
N SER A 209 -6.87 -14.52 9.73
CA SER A 209 -6.86 -13.15 10.24
C SER A 209 -6.58 -12.18 9.11
N ILE A 210 -7.42 -11.18 8.95
CA ILE A 210 -7.17 -10.04 8.08
C ILE A 210 -6.46 -8.99 8.91
N SER A 211 -5.40 -8.39 8.37
CA SER A 211 -4.78 -7.19 8.91
C SER A 211 -4.87 -6.08 7.87
N SER A 212 -5.51 -4.97 8.26
CA SER A 212 -5.54 -3.71 7.51
C SER A 212 -4.65 -2.71 8.23
N GLN A 213 -3.56 -2.29 7.59
CA GLN A 213 -2.55 -1.40 8.16
C GLN A 213 -2.36 -0.18 7.26
N ILE A 214 -2.26 1.00 7.88
CA ILE A 214 -1.94 2.25 7.20
C ILE A 214 -0.66 2.84 7.79
N CYS A 215 0.27 3.25 6.94
CA CYS A 215 1.57 3.76 7.35
C CYS A 215 1.91 5.09 6.67
N ALA A 216 2.63 5.95 7.38
CA ALA A 216 3.45 6.97 6.75
C ALA A 216 4.77 6.30 6.32
N GLY A 217 5.20 6.52 5.08
CA GLY A 217 6.26 5.68 4.48
C GLY A 217 5.77 4.28 4.11
N SER A 218 6.70 3.33 3.89
CA SER A 218 6.35 1.92 3.72
C SER A 218 6.01 1.27 5.06
N CYS A 219 5.03 0.37 5.06
CA CYS A 219 4.64 -0.38 6.26
C CYS A 219 5.71 -1.36 6.74
N ASN A 220 6.60 -1.81 5.85
CA ASN A 220 7.71 -2.67 6.21
C ASN A 220 8.88 -1.89 6.84
N SER A 221 8.85 -0.56 6.80
CA SER A 221 9.98 0.30 7.19
C SER A 221 9.76 1.18 8.40
N VAL A 222 8.63 1.02 9.09
CA VAL A 222 8.24 1.77 10.29
C VAL A 222 9.32 1.79 11.39
N LYS A 223 10.25 0.82 11.40
CA LYS A 223 11.34 0.73 12.39
C LYS A 223 12.72 1.11 11.84
N PHE A 224 12.84 1.29 10.53
CA PHE A 224 14.15 1.48 9.88
C PHE A 224 14.41 2.94 9.56
N TYR A 225 13.36 3.73 9.32
CA TYR A 225 13.51 5.09 8.80
C TYR A 225 12.72 6.13 9.59
N GLU A 226 13.39 7.26 9.85
CA GLU A 226 12.74 8.43 10.42
C GLU A 226 11.60 8.91 9.52
N GLY A 227 10.48 9.29 10.14
CA GLY A 227 9.26 9.68 9.44
C GLY A 227 8.39 8.51 8.97
N SER A 228 8.88 7.27 9.01
CA SER A 228 8.04 6.09 8.79
C SER A 228 7.30 5.73 10.08
N ALA A 229 5.99 5.57 10.02
CA ALA A 229 5.16 5.32 11.21
C ALA A 229 3.95 4.45 10.86
N ASN A 230 3.62 3.48 11.70
CA ASN A 230 2.32 2.81 11.64
C ASN A 230 1.29 3.77 12.24
N LEU A 231 0.33 4.18 11.43
CA LEU A 231 -0.72 5.14 11.82
C LEU A 231 -1.92 4.42 12.43
N GLY A 232 -2.20 3.19 11.97
CA GLY A 232 -3.21 2.33 12.56
C GLY A 232 -3.24 0.95 11.93
N THR A 233 -3.56 -0.04 12.75
CA THR A 233 -3.80 -1.42 12.34
C THR A 233 -5.13 -1.91 12.92
N ILE A 234 -5.94 -2.57 12.10
CA ILE A 234 -7.07 -3.39 12.56
C ILE A 234 -6.83 -4.83 12.14
N ILE A 235 -7.08 -5.75 13.08
CA ILE A 235 -7.03 -7.19 12.83
C ILE A 235 -8.43 -7.76 13.08
N PHE A 236 -8.95 -8.52 12.12
CA PHE A 236 -10.26 -9.16 12.23
C PHE A 236 -10.23 -10.61 11.72
N PRO A 237 -10.75 -11.59 12.48
CA PRO A 237 -10.80 -12.97 12.03
C PRO A 237 -11.98 -13.21 11.08
N PHE A 238 -11.79 -14.08 10.08
CA PHE A 238 -12.89 -14.60 9.26
C PHE A 238 -12.69 -16.10 8.97
N THR A 239 -13.77 -16.80 8.69
CA THR A 239 -13.74 -18.25 8.42
C THR A 239 -14.26 -18.52 7.02
N ILE A 240 -13.52 -19.33 6.27
CA ILE A 240 -13.97 -19.84 4.97
C ILE A 240 -14.63 -21.19 5.22
N ALA A 241 -15.93 -21.29 4.96
CA ALA A 241 -16.67 -22.54 5.03
C ALA A 241 -16.17 -23.54 3.95
N PRO A 242 -16.37 -24.85 4.14
CA PRO A 242 -16.03 -25.83 3.10
C PRO A 242 -16.78 -25.53 1.79
N ALA A 243 -16.30 -26.11 0.69
CA ALA A 243 -17.01 -26.04 -0.58
C ALA A 243 -18.45 -26.51 -0.39
N SER A 244 -19.41 -25.82 -1.02
CA SER A 244 -20.78 -26.32 -1.06
C SER A 244 -20.76 -27.68 -1.73
N SER A 245 -21.08 -28.74 -1.00
CA SER A 245 -21.32 -30.07 -1.56
C SER A 245 -22.63 -30.05 -2.32
N THR A 246 -22.69 -29.29 -3.42
CA THR A 246 -23.72 -29.42 -4.44
C THR A 246 -23.29 -30.54 -5.40
N ILE A 247 -23.17 -31.73 -4.82
CA ILE A 247 -23.45 -33.00 -5.47
C ILE A 247 -24.54 -33.58 -4.55
N ASP A 248 -25.68 -33.98 -5.12
CA ASP A 248 -26.94 -34.43 -4.46
C ASP A 248 -28.15 -33.49 -4.64
N GLN A 249 -28.25 -32.83 -5.79
CA GLN A 249 -29.50 -33.02 -6.54
C GLN A 249 -29.18 -33.94 -7.71
N GLU A 250 -29.29 -35.25 -7.46
CA GLU A 250 -29.68 -36.18 -8.51
C GLU A 250 -30.89 -35.53 -9.20
N PRO A 251 -30.86 -35.29 -10.53
CA PRO A 251 -32.03 -34.75 -11.20
C PRO A 251 -33.18 -35.71 -10.89
N GLU A 252 -34.22 -35.22 -10.23
CA GLU A 252 -35.44 -35.98 -10.04
C GLU A 252 -35.87 -36.39 -11.45
N VAL A 253 -35.67 -37.67 -11.79
CA VAL A 253 -36.15 -38.23 -13.05
C VAL A 253 -37.66 -38.18 -12.92
N VAL A 254 -38.27 -37.11 -13.44
CA VAL A 254 -39.71 -37.03 -13.60
C VAL A 254 -40.08 -38.10 -14.61
N VAL A 255 -40.43 -39.29 -14.12
CA VAL A 255 -41.02 -40.35 -14.93
C VAL A 255 -42.40 -39.87 -15.35
N VAL A 256 -42.48 -39.20 -16.50
CA VAL A 256 -43.74 -38.89 -17.16
C VAL A 256 -44.36 -40.21 -17.63
N ARG A 257 -45.27 -40.78 -16.82
CA ARG A 257 -46.12 -41.89 -17.29
C ARG A 257 -47.17 -41.32 -18.24
N ASN A 258 -46.92 -41.43 -19.53
CA ASN A 258 -47.92 -41.18 -20.56
C ASN A 258 -49.05 -42.23 -20.45
N TYR A 259 -50.20 -41.83 -19.93
CA TYR A 259 -51.43 -42.60 -20.07
C TYR A 259 -51.96 -42.42 -21.50
N ASN A 260 -51.68 -43.39 -22.37
CA ASN A 260 -52.40 -43.54 -23.63
C ASN A 260 -53.87 -43.88 -23.34
N ARG A 261 -54.76 -42.89 -23.44
CA ARG A 261 -56.20 -43.13 -23.59
C ARG A 261 -56.44 -43.59 -25.03
N LYS A 262 -56.74 -44.87 -25.20
CA LYS A 262 -57.34 -45.39 -26.44
C LYS A 262 -58.73 -44.78 -26.60
N TYR A 263 -58.99 -44.22 -27.77
CA TYR A 263 -60.29 -44.28 -28.43
C TYR A 263 -60.14 -45.20 -29.63
#